data_AF-A0A8H3UF17-F1
#
_entry.id   AF-A0A8H3UF17-F1
#
_cell.length_a   1.000
_cell.length_b   1.000
_cell.length_c   1.000
_cell.angle_alpha   90.00
_cell.angle_beta   90.00
_cell.angle_gamma   90.00
#
_symmetry.space_group_name_H-M   'P 1'
#
loop_
_entity.id
_entity.type
_entity.pdbx_description
1 polymer ?
#
loop_
_entity_poly.entity_id
_entity_poly.type
_entity_poly.pdbx_seq_one_letter_code
_entity_poly.pdbx_strand_id
1 'polypeptide(L)'
;MRRGYVALDYGKRAVDGAYADVVKYAQWRTKNPDLAMQGIFLDESPQLADDHNTTLLAEVKARIKNTNGLSSGSISKVPFVVMNPGSIPDSSILGTTDRTVVFEEKYHTYINRQAAKALAALPDRDVLCALMHSIPVDMPNDQLKVLIGELKELSGCLFLTDLSDAYYNRFSPRLQEYMDAMV
;
A
#
# COMPACT_ATOMS: atom_id res chain seq x y z
N MET A 1 7.86 6.35 -7.47
CA MET A 1 8.21 4.96 -7.84
C MET A 1 6.94 4.27 -8.32
N ARG A 2 6.93 3.56 -9.46
CA ARG A 2 5.72 2.92 -10.03
C ARG A 2 5.63 1.45 -9.64
N ARG A 3 4.42 0.99 -9.37
CA ARG A 3 4.12 -0.40 -8.99
C ARG A 3 2.98 -0.93 -9.85
N GLY A 4 3.11 -2.17 -10.32
CA GLY A 4 2.01 -2.86 -11.00
C GLY A 4 1.01 -3.39 -9.96
N TYR A 5 -0.28 -3.22 -10.21
CA TYR A 5 -1.36 -3.72 -9.36
C TYR A 5 -1.63 -5.20 -9.64
N VAL A 6 -1.68 -6.03 -8.60
CA VAL A 6 -2.03 -7.45 -8.69
C VAL A 6 -2.94 -7.81 -7.53
N ALA A 7 -4.20 -8.19 -7.81
CA ALA A 7 -5.13 -8.66 -6.80
C ALA A 7 -4.84 -10.12 -6.39
N LEU A 8 -4.97 -10.44 -5.10
CA LEU A 8 -4.83 -11.78 -4.54
C LEU A 8 -6.17 -12.42 -4.10
N ASP A 9 -7.29 -11.69 -4.17
CA ASP A 9 -8.62 -12.16 -3.73
C ASP A 9 -8.58 -12.82 -2.34
N TYR A 10 -7.93 -12.14 -1.40
CA TYR A 10 -7.77 -12.55 -0.01
C TYR A 10 -7.21 -13.98 0.15
N GLY A 11 -6.27 -14.35 -0.71
CA GLY A 11 -5.59 -15.66 -0.70
C GLY A 11 -6.28 -16.73 -1.54
N LYS A 12 -7.39 -16.42 -2.24
CA LYS A 12 -8.09 -17.39 -3.11
C LYS A 12 -7.49 -17.46 -4.51
N ARG A 13 -6.81 -16.41 -4.96
CA ARG A 13 -6.20 -16.40 -6.29
C ARG A 13 -4.98 -17.32 -6.31
N ALA A 14 -4.95 -18.24 -7.28
CA ALA A 14 -3.80 -19.11 -7.49
C ALA A 14 -2.52 -18.30 -7.78
N VAL A 15 -1.39 -18.77 -7.23
CA VAL A 15 -0.08 -18.11 -7.36
C VAL A 15 0.30 -17.89 -8.82
N ASP A 16 0.07 -18.87 -9.69
CA ASP A 16 0.38 -18.74 -11.12
C ASP A 16 -0.44 -17.65 -11.81
N GLY A 17 -1.71 -17.49 -11.40
CA GLY A 17 -2.58 -16.44 -11.91
C GLY A 17 -2.10 -15.05 -11.48
N ALA A 18 -1.70 -14.88 -10.22
CA ALA A 18 -1.11 -13.63 -9.73
C ALA A 18 0.23 -13.34 -10.42
N TYR A 19 1.07 -14.37 -10.59
CA TYR A 19 2.38 -14.24 -11.22
C TYR A 19 2.30 -13.90 -12.71
N ALA A 20 1.27 -14.36 -13.43
CA ALA A 20 1.05 -13.97 -14.82
C ALA A 20 0.91 -12.44 -14.99
N ASP A 21 0.24 -11.76 -14.07
CA ASP A 21 0.14 -10.28 -14.08
C ASP A 21 1.50 -9.62 -13.81
N VAL A 22 2.26 -10.16 -12.86
CA VAL A 22 3.63 -9.72 -12.54
C VAL A 22 4.53 -9.77 -13.78
N VAL A 23 4.49 -10.89 -14.52
CA VAL A 23 5.23 -11.07 -15.78
C VAL A 23 4.78 -10.06 -16.85
N LYS A 24 3.47 -9.81 -16.95
CA LYS A 24 2.93 -8.81 -17.89
C LYS A 24 3.50 -7.42 -17.62
N TYR A 25 3.56 -6.98 -16.37
CA TYR A 25 4.19 -5.70 -16.01
C TYR A 25 5.69 -5.68 -16.29
N ALA A 26 6.39 -6.78 -16.00
CA ALA A 26 7.83 -6.89 -16.25
C ALA A 26 8.18 -6.72 -17.73
N GLN A 27 7.30 -7.20 -18.62
CA GLN A 27 7.46 -7.08 -20.07
C GLN A 27 7.26 -5.65 -20.60
N TRP A 28 6.61 -4.74 -19.86
CA TRP A 28 6.37 -3.37 -20.34
C TRP A 28 7.67 -2.64 -20.67
N ARG A 29 8.73 -2.89 -19.90
CA ARG A 29 10.08 -2.40 -20.18
C ARG A 29 10.57 -2.72 -21.59
N THR A 30 10.24 -3.91 -22.11
CA THR A 30 10.69 -4.36 -23.43
C THR A 30 10.02 -3.58 -24.57
N LYS A 31 8.86 -2.99 -24.30
CA LYS A 31 8.11 -2.15 -25.24
C LYS A 31 8.52 -0.69 -25.10
N ASN A 32 8.66 -0.22 -23.86
CA ASN A 32 9.16 1.10 -23.54
C ASN A 32 9.83 1.06 -22.15
N PRO A 33 11.16 1.28 -22.04
CA PRO A 33 11.85 1.34 -20.75
C PRO A 33 11.28 2.38 -19.80
N ASP A 34 10.73 3.48 -20.33
CA ASP A 34 10.08 4.52 -19.56
C ASP A 34 8.73 4.10 -18.99
N LEU A 35 8.19 2.93 -19.35
CA LEU A 35 7.00 2.34 -18.74
C LEU A 35 7.33 1.21 -17.74
N ALA A 36 8.60 0.94 -17.48
CA ALA A 36 9.01 -0.10 -16.55
C ALA A 36 8.44 0.13 -15.14
N MET A 37 7.80 -0.91 -14.59
CA MET A 37 7.45 -0.97 -13.18
C MET A 37 8.72 -1.19 -12.34
N GLN A 38 8.68 -0.73 -11.10
CA GLN A 38 9.80 -0.87 -10.15
C GLN A 38 9.44 -1.81 -8.99
N GLY A 39 8.27 -2.43 -9.06
CA GLY A 39 7.69 -3.20 -7.98
C GLY A 39 6.25 -3.59 -8.25
N ILE A 40 5.63 -4.23 -7.26
CA ILE A 40 4.26 -4.73 -7.30
C ILE A 40 3.52 -4.23 -6.06
N PHE A 41 2.25 -3.88 -6.26
CA PHE A 41 1.27 -3.65 -5.22
C PHE A 41 0.32 -4.85 -5.22
N LEU A 42 0.44 -5.68 -4.19
CA LEU A 42 -0.41 -6.85 -3.96
C LEU A 42 -1.66 -6.40 -3.24
N ASP A 43 -2.76 -6.29 -3.95
CA ASP A 43 -4.05 -5.89 -3.37
C ASP A 43 -4.85 -7.09 -2.88
N GLU A 44 -5.79 -6.84 -1.97
CA GLU A 44 -6.63 -7.87 -1.36
C GLU A 44 -5.77 -9.01 -0.79
N SER A 45 -4.64 -8.70 -0.15
CA SER A 45 -3.82 -9.72 0.49
C SER A 45 -4.50 -10.26 1.75
N PRO A 46 -4.29 -11.54 2.12
CA PRO A 46 -4.89 -12.11 3.31
C PRO A 46 -4.40 -11.43 4.60
N GLN A 47 -5.28 -11.41 5.60
CA GLN A 47 -4.97 -10.92 6.96
C GLN A 47 -4.60 -12.05 7.92
N LEU A 48 -5.26 -13.20 7.78
CA LEU A 48 -5.11 -14.36 8.65
C LEU A 48 -3.86 -15.16 8.29
N ALA A 49 -3.03 -15.45 9.27
CA ALA A 49 -1.85 -16.30 9.13
C ALA A 49 -2.18 -17.77 9.38
N ASP A 50 -2.68 -18.44 8.35
CA ASP A 50 -2.73 -19.89 8.26
C ASP A 50 -1.63 -20.42 7.32
N ASP A 51 -1.45 -21.75 7.29
CA ASP A 51 -0.43 -22.41 6.46
C ASP A 51 -0.59 -22.08 4.97
N HIS A 52 -1.82 -21.89 4.50
CA HIS A 52 -2.13 -21.57 3.11
C HIS A 52 -1.68 -20.15 2.76
N ASN A 53 -2.13 -19.14 3.53
CA ASN A 53 -1.84 -17.73 3.27
C ASN A 53 -0.35 -17.40 3.45
N THR A 54 0.29 -17.99 4.46
CA THR A 54 1.72 -17.81 4.69
C THR A 54 2.55 -18.40 3.53
N THR A 55 2.20 -19.59 3.05
CA THR A 55 2.83 -20.22 1.88
C THR A 55 2.60 -19.40 0.61
N LEU A 56 1.35 -19.00 0.35
CA LEU A 56 0.98 -18.20 -0.82
C LEU A 56 1.75 -16.88 -0.87
N LEU A 57 1.78 -16.13 0.23
CA LEU A 57 2.47 -14.84 0.29
C LEU A 57 3.99 -14.99 0.13
N ALA A 58 4.57 -16.00 0.76
CA ALA A 58 5.99 -16.30 0.61
C ALA A 58 6.36 -16.62 -0.85
N GLU A 59 5.55 -17.45 -1.52
CA GLU A 59 5.79 -17.84 -2.91
C GLU A 59 5.61 -16.67 -3.88
N VAL A 60 4.50 -15.92 -3.78
CA VAL A 60 4.23 -14.75 -4.62
C VAL A 60 5.35 -13.71 -4.45
N LYS A 61 5.74 -13.41 -3.20
CA LYS A 61 6.86 -12.50 -2.92
C LYS A 61 8.15 -13.00 -3.55
N ALA A 62 8.50 -14.27 -3.37
CA ALA A 62 9.73 -14.84 -3.92
C ALA A 62 9.75 -14.74 -5.45
N ARG A 63 8.63 -15.05 -6.11
CA ARG A 63 8.52 -14.91 -7.57
C ARG A 63 8.67 -13.46 -8.03
N ILE A 64 8.03 -12.50 -7.37
CA ILE A 64 8.18 -11.07 -7.68
C ILE A 64 9.63 -10.62 -7.53
N LYS A 65 10.26 -10.94 -6.39
CA LYS A 65 11.63 -10.52 -6.07
C LYS A 65 12.67 -11.07 -7.07
N ASN A 66 12.39 -12.22 -7.69
CA ASN A 66 13.21 -12.86 -8.71
C ASN A 66 12.81 -12.52 -10.16
N THR A 67 11.81 -11.65 -10.37
CA THR A 67 11.36 -11.29 -11.72
C THR A 67 12.24 -10.22 -12.35
N ASN A 68 12.93 -10.59 -13.43
CA ASN A 68 13.66 -9.65 -14.26
C ASN A 68 12.70 -8.68 -14.96
N GLY A 69 13.07 -7.40 -15.02
CA GLY A 69 12.26 -6.35 -15.68
C GLY A 69 11.47 -5.46 -14.73
N LEU A 70 11.35 -5.84 -13.44
CA LEU A 70 10.73 -5.04 -12.38
C LEU A 70 11.75 -4.19 -11.59
N SER A 71 12.48 -3.32 -12.28
CA SER A 71 13.27 -2.24 -11.67
C SER A 71 13.81 -1.35 -12.78
N SER A 72 13.35 -0.10 -12.83
CA SER A 72 13.85 0.84 -13.84
C SER A 72 15.27 1.29 -13.43
N GLY A 73 16.26 0.83 -14.19
CA GLY A 73 17.54 1.55 -14.33
C GLY A 73 18.74 1.04 -13.53
N SER A 74 18.66 -0.05 -12.76
CA SER A 74 19.89 -0.71 -12.27
C SER A 74 19.64 -2.18 -11.99
N ILE A 75 20.55 -3.03 -12.49
CA ILE A 75 20.54 -4.51 -12.37
C ILE A 75 20.58 -4.96 -10.89
N SER A 76 20.96 -4.06 -9.96
CA SER A 76 21.08 -4.34 -8.53
C SER A 76 19.86 -3.98 -7.69
N LYS A 77 18.75 -3.49 -8.27
CA LYS A 77 17.56 -3.12 -7.49
C LYS A 77 16.54 -4.26 -7.46
N VAL A 78 16.39 -4.84 -6.27
CA VAL A 78 15.35 -5.80 -5.91
C VAL A 78 13.97 -5.13 -6.05
N PRO A 79 12.97 -5.77 -6.71
CA PRO A 79 11.63 -5.20 -6.87
C PRO A 79 10.98 -4.84 -5.53
N PHE A 80 10.32 -3.68 -5.44
CA PHE A 80 9.63 -3.24 -4.22
C PHE A 80 8.22 -3.82 -4.14
N VAL A 81 7.86 -4.44 -3.04
CA VAL A 81 6.56 -5.10 -2.82
C VAL A 81 5.80 -4.36 -1.73
N VAL A 82 4.62 -3.86 -2.09
CA VAL A 82 3.62 -3.38 -1.13
C VAL A 82 2.53 -4.43 -1.05
N MET A 83 2.07 -4.71 0.16
CA MET A 83 0.94 -5.57 0.43
C MET A 83 -0.22 -4.75 0.97
N ASN A 84 -1.42 -4.96 0.45
CA ASN A 84 -2.63 -4.30 0.91
C ASN A 84 -3.69 -5.30 1.41
N PRO A 85 -3.70 -5.57 2.72
CA PRO A 85 -4.80 -6.30 3.36
C PRO A 85 -5.99 -5.41 3.73
N GLY A 86 -5.88 -4.08 3.61
CA GLY A 86 -6.88 -3.08 4.02
C GLY A 86 -6.94 -2.80 5.53
N SER A 87 -6.41 -3.70 6.36
CA SER A 87 -6.31 -3.54 7.81
C SER A 87 -5.12 -4.32 8.38
N ILE A 88 -4.79 -4.08 9.65
CA ILE A 88 -3.69 -4.76 10.36
C ILE A 88 -3.82 -6.30 10.21
N PRO A 89 -2.89 -6.98 9.52
CA PRO A 89 -2.88 -8.44 9.42
C PRO A 89 -2.25 -9.06 10.68
N ASP A 90 -2.30 -10.39 10.78
CA ASP A 90 -1.57 -11.13 11.81
C ASP A 90 -0.07 -10.82 11.78
N SER A 91 0.57 -10.83 12.94
CA SER A 91 1.96 -10.38 13.11
C SER A 91 2.98 -11.20 12.30
N SER A 92 2.68 -12.45 11.96
CA SER A 92 3.51 -13.30 11.11
C SER A 92 3.41 -12.98 9.62
N ILE A 93 2.33 -12.29 9.19
CA ILE A 93 2.17 -11.74 7.84
C ILE A 93 2.70 -10.30 7.79
N LEU A 94 2.52 -9.52 8.87
CA LEU A 94 3.02 -8.15 8.97
C LEU A 94 4.55 -8.10 8.79
N GLY A 95 5.02 -7.18 7.96
CA GLY A 95 6.47 -7.00 7.71
C GLY A 95 7.08 -8.07 6.78
N THR A 96 6.28 -8.99 6.24
CA THR A 96 6.78 -9.94 5.23
C THR A 96 7.07 -9.27 3.88
N THR A 97 6.61 -8.04 3.65
CA THR A 97 6.87 -7.25 2.43
C THR A 97 7.57 -5.94 2.75
N ASP A 98 8.00 -5.18 1.73
CA ASP A 98 8.72 -3.93 1.97
C ASP A 98 7.82 -2.88 2.64
N ARG A 99 6.52 -2.88 2.31
CA ARG A 99 5.49 -2.13 3.06
C ARG A 99 4.15 -2.84 3.11
N THR A 100 3.42 -2.64 4.19
CA THR A 100 2.06 -3.14 4.39
C THR A 100 1.09 -1.98 4.60
N VAL A 101 -0.02 -1.97 3.88
CA VAL A 101 -1.16 -1.10 4.18
C VAL A 101 -1.87 -1.66 5.40
N VAL A 102 -1.78 -0.95 6.52
CA VAL A 102 -2.36 -1.40 7.80
C VAL A 102 -3.63 -0.65 8.17
N PHE A 103 -3.96 0.38 7.41
CA PHE A 103 -5.20 1.13 7.52
C PHE A 103 -5.64 1.60 6.13
N GLU A 104 -6.81 1.16 5.69
CA GLU A 104 -7.51 1.66 4.52
C GLU A 104 -8.99 1.87 4.85
N GLU A 105 -9.36 3.07 5.29
CA GLU A 105 -10.76 3.39 5.64
C GLU A 105 -10.99 4.92 5.70
N LYS A 106 -12.23 5.30 5.95
CA LYS A 106 -12.68 6.66 6.19
C LYS A 106 -12.17 7.23 7.51
N TYR A 107 -11.98 8.54 7.52
CA TYR A 107 -11.61 9.33 8.70
C TYR A 107 -12.44 8.99 9.95
N HIS A 108 -13.77 8.88 9.82
CA HIS A 108 -14.62 8.63 10.98
C HIS A 108 -14.34 7.27 11.65
N THR A 109 -13.92 6.25 10.89
CA THR A 109 -13.52 4.95 11.44
C THR A 109 -12.21 5.05 12.21
N TYR A 110 -11.26 5.84 11.70
CA TYR A 110 -10.00 6.12 12.40
C TYR A 110 -10.26 6.68 13.81
N ILE A 111 -11.13 7.69 13.88
CA ILE A 111 -11.51 8.33 15.14
C ILE A 111 -12.27 7.37 16.05
N ASN A 112 -13.35 6.76 15.56
CA ASN A 112 -14.23 5.93 16.39
C ASN A 112 -13.54 4.68 16.95
N ARG A 113 -12.64 4.08 16.18
CA ARG A 113 -11.87 2.90 16.62
C ARG A 113 -10.63 3.26 17.41
N GLN A 114 -10.33 4.56 17.59
CA GLN A 114 -9.07 5.03 18.17
C GLN A 114 -7.87 4.37 17.48
N ALA A 115 -7.91 4.30 16.14
CA ALA A 115 -6.98 3.52 15.34
C ALA A 115 -5.52 3.94 15.57
N ALA A 116 -5.27 5.22 15.91
CA ALA A 116 -3.96 5.73 16.32
C ALA A 116 -3.27 4.83 17.37
N LYS A 117 -4.02 4.34 18.37
CA LYS A 117 -3.48 3.48 19.42
C LYS A 117 -3.03 2.12 18.89
N ALA A 118 -3.81 1.53 18.00
CA ALA A 118 -3.46 0.25 17.38
C ALA A 118 -2.25 0.39 16.47
N LEU A 119 -2.19 1.46 15.66
CA LEU A 119 -1.07 1.76 14.78
C LEU A 119 0.21 2.08 15.55
N ALA A 120 0.13 2.79 16.68
CA ALA A 120 1.29 3.09 17.53
C ALA A 120 1.92 1.84 18.17
N ALA A 121 1.19 0.71 18.23
CA ALA A 121 1.69 -0.56 18.74
C ALA A 121 2.35 -1.43 17.65
N LEU A 122 2.35 -0.99 16.40
CA LEU A 122 2.96 -1.70 15.27
C LEU A 122 4.48 -1.47 15.21
N PRO A 123 5.21 -2.28 14.42
CA PRO A 123 6.65 -2.08 14.18
C PRO A 123 6.95 -0.73 13.50
N ASP A 124 8.21 -0.56 13.08
CA ASP A 124 8.71 0.62 12.38
C ASP A 124 7.70 1.20 11.37
N ARG A 125 7.37 2.48 11.56
CA ARG A 125 6.48 3.24 10.68
C ARG A 125 6.89 3.14 9.21
N ASP A 126 8.17 3.00 8.89
CA ASP A 126 8.69 3.03 7.52
C ASP A 126 8.23 1.83 6.67
N VAL A 127 7.81 0.73 7.33
CA VAL A 127 7.21 -0.44 6.68
C VAL A 127 5.69 -0.38 6.62
N LEU A 128 5.06 0.69 7.15
CA LEU A 128 3.61 0.83 7.23
C LEU A 128 3.09 1.86 6.23
N CYS A 129 1.90 1.60 5.68
CA CYS A 129 1.14 2.56 4.90
C CYS A 129 -0.26 2.78 5.51
N ALA A 130 -0.76 4.00 5.43
CA ALA A 130 -2.13 4.35 5.77
C ALA A 130 -2.79 5.12 4.61
N LEU A 131 -3.96 4.64 4.19
CA LEU A 131 -4.80 5.26 3.17
C LEU A 131 -6.09 5.70 3.88
N MET A 132 -6.31 7.01 3.96
CA MET A 132 -7.50 7.56 4.59
C MET A 132 -8.29 8.40 3.61
N HIS A 133 -9.56 8.08 3.47
CA HIS A 133 -10.49 8.83 2.62
C HIS A 133 -11.62 9.48 3.45
N SER A 134 -12.51 10.22 2.79
CA SER A 134 -13.63 10.92 3.43
C SER A 134 -13.23 11.77 4.64
N ILE A 135 -12.06 12.40 4.61
CA ILE A 135 -11.70 13.44 5.60
C ILE A 135 -12.69 14.61 5.45
N PRO A 136 -13.18 15.23 6.54
CA PRO A 136 -14.17 16.30 6.44
C PRO A 136 -13.72 17.42 5.48
N VAL A 137 -14.56 17.72 4.49
CA VAL A 137 -14.27 18.71 3.43
C VAL A 137 -14.06 20.11 3.99
N ASP A 138 -14.61 20.39 5.16
CA ASP A 138 -14.55 21.65 5.91
C ASP A 138 -13.52 21.62 7.05
N MET A 139 -12.70 20.56 7.17
CA MET A 139 -11.63 20.49 8.18
C MET A 139 -10.66 21.67 8.01
N PRO A 140 -10.49 22.51 9.06
CA PRO A 140 -9.53 23.60 9.06
C PRO A 140 -8.08 23.13 8.82
N ASN A 141 -7.26 23.96 8.17
CA ASN A 141 -5.89 23.57 7.78
C ASN A 141 -4.96 23.27 8.95
N ASP A 142 -5.16 23.91 10.11
CA ASP A 142 -4.44 23.61 11.34
C ASP A 142 -4.80 22.22 11.88
N GLN A 143 -6.08 21.86 11.88
CA GLN A 143 -6.54 20.52 12.26
C GLN A 143 -6.07 19.45 11.26
N LEU A 144 -6.10 19.77 9.96
CA LEU A 144 -5.57 18.89 8.92
C LEU A 144 -4.07 18.63 9.15
N LYS A 145 -3.28 19.67 9.44
CA LYS A 145 -1.85 19.51 9.76
C LYS A 145 -1.62 18.65 10.99
N VAL A 146 -2.43 18.78 12.04
CA VAL A 146 -2.34 17.92 13.24
C VAL A 146 -2.61 16.46 12.88
N LEU A 147 -3.67 16.18 12.12
CA LEU A 147 -4.01 14.82 11.66
C LEU A 147 -2.88 14.22 10.81
N ILE A 148 -2.36 14.99 9.85
CA ILE A 148 -1.27 14.54 8.98
C ILE A 148 0.02 14.33 9.78
N GLY A 149 0.32 15.20 10.74
CA GLY A 149 1.44 15.05 11.65
C GLY A 149 1.37 13.74 12.44
N GLU A 150 0.22 13.44 13.05
CA GLU A 150 -0.01 12.18 13.76
C GLU A 150 0.18 10.96 12.83
N LEU A 151 -0.45 10.97 11.65
CA LEU A 151 -0.33 9.88 10.69
C LEU A 151 1.10 9.73 10.15
N LYS A 152 1.84 10.84 10.01
CA LYS A 152 3.27 10.82 9.67
C LYS A 152 4.05 10.15 10.78
N GLU A 153 3.77 10.32 12.06
CA GLU A 153 4.51 9.58 13.09
C GLU A 153 4.18 8.07 13.06
N LEU A 154 2.95 7.70 12.68
CA LEU A 154 2.48 6.32 12.68
C LEU A 154 2.81 5.51 11.41
N SER A 155 3.04 6.19 10.27
CA SER A 155 3.23 5.52 8.99
C SER A 155 4.19 6.28 8.06
N GLY A 156 5.03 5.52 7.36
CA GLY A 156 5.98 6.02 6.38
C GLY A 156 5.39 6.29 5.00
N CYS A 157 4.14 5.90 4.71
CA CYS A 157 3.48 6.16 3.44
C CYS A 157 2.02 6.49 3.66
N LEU A 158 1.60 7.65 3.15
CA LEU A 158 0.26 8.15 3.33
C LEU A 158 -0.40 8.39 1.97
N PHE A 159 -1.69 8.09 1.91
CA PHE A 159 -2.61 8.62 0.92
C PHE A 159 -3.80 9.20 1.67
N LEU A 160 -4.05 10.50 1.53
CA LEU A 160 -5.10 11.19 2.26
C LEU A 160 -5.97 11.99 1.29
N THR A 161 -7.28 11.94 1.50
CA THR A 161 -8.23 12.72 0.70
C THR A 161 -9.55 12.95 1.43
N ASP A 162 -10.18 14.09 1.16
CA ASP A 162 -11.55 14.41 1.58
C ASP A 162 -12.62 13.78 0.68
N LEU A 163 -12.24 13.23 -0.47
CA LEU A 163 -13.18 12.54 -1.35
C LEU A 163 -13.76 11.31 -0.64
N SER A 164 -15.09 11.21 -0.66
CA SER A 164 -15.85 10.06 -0.13
C SER A 164 -16.32 9.08 -1.20
N ASP A 165 -16.13 9.44 -2.48
CA ASP A 165 -16.44 8.63 -3.64
C ASP A 165 -15.41 8.86 -4.74
N ALA A 166 -15.14 7.80 -5.51
CA ALA A 166 -14.13 7.76 -6.57
C ALA A 166 -12.75 8.27 -6.11
N TYR A 167 -12.41 8.07 -4.82
CA TYR A 167 -11.24 8.66 -4.17
C TYR A 167 -9.90 8.17 -4.72
N TYR A 168 -9.86 7.03 -5.41
CA TYR A 168 -8.66 6.58 -6.15
C TYR A 168 -8.64 6.98 -7.63
N ASN A 169 -9.74 7.55 -8.14
CA ASN A 169 -9.94 7.80 -9.58
C ASN A 169 -9.85 9.29 -9.96
N ARG A 170 -9.70 10.19 -8.98
CA ARG A 170 -9.53 11.63 -9.20
C ARG A 170 -8.84 12.28 -8.00
N PHE A 171 -8.35 13.49 -8.21
CA PHE A 171 -7.77 14.29 -7.14
C PHE A 171 -8.83 15.14 -6.45
N SER A 172 -8.67 15.33 -5.14
CA SER A 172 -9.44 16.32 -4.41
C SER A 172 -9.14 17.74 -4.93
N PRO A 173 -10.14 18.63 -4.99
CA PRO A 173 -9.89 20.06 -5.18
C PRO A 173 -8.93 20.67 -4.14
N ARG A 174 -8.89 20.09 -2.92
CA ARG A 174 -8.00 20.48 -1.82
C ARG A 174 -6.62 19.80 -1.87
N LEU A 175 -6.27 19.06 -2.93
CA LEU A 175 -5.01 18.30 -3.00
C LEU A 175 -3.78 19.12 -2.59
N GLN A 176 -3.70 20.38 -3.02
CA GLN A 176 -2.56 21.24 -2.69
C GLN A 176 -2.41 21.44 -1.17
N GLU A 177 -3.51 21.59 -0.44
CA GLU A 177 -3.49 21.76 1.02
C GLU A 177 -2.98 20.51 1.73
N TYR A 178 -3.34 19.31 1.24
CA TYR A 178 -2.78 18.05 1.72
C TYR A 178 -1.28 17.96 1.46
N MET A 179 -0.83 18.35 0.26
CA MET A 179 0.58 18.33 -0.10
C MET A 179 1.40 19.31 0.75
N ASP A 180 0.88 20.52 0.98
CA ASP A 180 1.53 21.55 1.80
C ASP A 180 1.62 21.16 3.28
N ALA A 181 0.71 20.33 3.76
CA ALA A 181 0.74 19.79 5.13
C ALA A 181 1.61 18.52 5.26
N MET A 182 2.05 17.92 4.15
CA MET A 182 2.93 16.74 4.14
C MET A 182 4.42 17.10 4.21
N VAL A 183 4.82 18.30 3.78
CA VAL A 183 6.21 18.79 3.83
C VAL A 183 6.67 19.19 5.23
#